data_AF-A0A1W1EK11-F1
#
_entry.id   AF-A0A1W1EK11-F1
#
_cell.length_a   1.000
_cell.length_b   1.000
_cell.length_c   1.000
_cell.angle_alpha   90.00
_cell.angle_beta   90.00
_cell.angle_gamma   90.00
#
_symmetry.space_group_name_H-M   'P 1'
#
loop_
_entity.id
_entity.type
_entity.pdbx_description
1 polymer ?
#
loop_
_entity_poly.entity_id
_entity_poly.type
_entity_poly.pdbx_seq_one_letter_code
_entity_poly.pdbx_strand_id
1 'polypeptide(L)'
;MFKIAFEKEAQKEFLKLNKVSQQLIANKIIDLQNGNFSNDKPLQGKHKGKFRKRAGNYRIIYLKENNLLLITIIRVAYRKEVY
;
A
#
# COMPACT_ATOMS: atom_id res chain seq x y z
N MET A 1 15.45 7.51 4.95
CA MET A 1 14.69 6.31 4.55
C MET A 1 13.73 5.96 5.68
N PHE A 2 12.50 5.60 5.31
CA PHE A 2 11.47 5.15 6.24
C PHE A 2 11.63 3.65 6.55
N LYS A 3 11.26 3.23 7.74
CA LYS A 3 11.09 1.81 8.06
C LYS A 3 9.74 1.34 7.50
N ILE A 4 9.69 0.14 6.93
CA ILE A 4 8.44 -0.47 6.46
C ILE A 4 8.05 -1.56 7.45
N ALA A 5 6.81 -1.51 7.94
CA ALA A 5 6.18 -2.60 8.70
C ALA A 5 4.91 -3.04 7.97
N PHE A 6 4.65 -4.35 7.97
CA PHE A 6 3.41 -4.90 7.43
C PHE A 6 2.54 -5.40 8.57
N GLU A 7 1.24 -5.13 8.48
CA GLU A 7 0.27 -5.94 9.21
C GLU A 7 0.33 -7.40 8.72
N LYS A 8 0.12 -8.34 9.64
CA LYS A 8 0.19 -9.79 9.33
C LYS A 8 -0.74 -10.18 8.18
N GLU A 9 -1.91 -9.55 8.09
CA GLU A 9 -2.86 -9.80 7.01
C GLU A 9 -2.37 -9.25 5.68
N ALA A 10 -1.85 -8.02 5.64
CA ALA A 10 -1.25 -7.43 4.44
C ALA A 10 -0.10 -8.27 3.89
N GLN A 11 0.76 -8.79 4.77
CA GLN A 11 1.84 -9.69 4.37
C GLN A 11 1.29 -10.98 3.75
N LYS A 12 0.30 -11.61 4.40
CA LYS A 12 -0.35 -12.83 3.87
C LYS A 12 -1.00 -12.57 2.51
N GLU A 13 -1.69 -11.44 2.33
CA GLU A 13 -2.29 -11.08 1.04
C GLU A 13 -1.23 -10.87 -0.04
N PHE A 14 -0.16 -10.14 0.26
CA PHE A 14 0.96 -9.92 -0.66
C PHE A 14 1.61 -11.23 -1.13
N LEU A 15 1.84 -12.16 -0.19
CA LEU A 15 2.47 -13.45 -0.50
C LEU A 15 1.59 -14.36 -1.37
N LYS A 16 0.26 -14.15 -1.39
CA LYS A 16 -0.68 -14.89 -2.27
C LYS A 16 -0.69 -14.38 -3.71
N LEU A 17 -0.12 -13.21 -3.98
CA LEU A 17 -0.12 -12.62 -5.32
C LEU A 17 0.85 -13.34 -6.26
N ASN A 18 0.61 -13.26 -7.57
CA ASN A 18 1.58 -13.74 -8.55
C ASN A 18 2.87 -12.89 -8.55
N LYS A 19 3.97 -13.46 -9.06
CA LYS A 19 5.29 -12.81 -9.05
C LYS A 19 5.29 -11.41 -9.68
N VAL A 20 4.56 -11.22 -10.78
CA VAL A 20 4.47 -9.92 -11.48
C VAL A 20 3.83 -8.85 -10.58
N SER A 21 2.73 -9.21 -9.90
CA SER A 21 2.03 -8.32 -8.98
C SER A 21 2.89 -8.02 -7.74
N GLN A 22 3.55 -9.05 -7.19
CA GLN A 22 4.48 -8.89 -6.06
C GLN A 22 5.61 -7.92 -6.40
N GLN A 23 6.25 -8.07 -7.57
CA GLN A 23 7.33 -7.18 -8.00
C GLN A 23 6.83 -5.73 -8.15
N LEU A 24 5.67 -5.55 -8.77
CA LEU A 24 5.09 -4.23 -8.98
C LEU A 24 4.79 -3.52 -7.64
N ILE A 25 4.23 -4.26 -6.67
CA ILE A 25 3.96 -3.73 -5.33
C ILE A 25 5.26 -3.48 -4.57
N ALA A 26 6.22 -4.40 -4.62
CA ALA A 26 7.52 -4.26 -3.96
C ALA A 26 8.26 -3.00 -4.43
N ASN A 27 8.29 -2.74 -5.73
CA ASN A 27 8.86 -1.52 -6.30
C ASN A 27 8.18 -0.25 -5.72
N LYS A 28 6.85 -0.27 -5.56
CA LYS A 28 6.11 0.85 -4.97
C LYS A 28 6.34 0.98 -3.46
N ILE A 29 6.65 -0.10 -2.76
CA ILE A 29 7.03 -0.06 -1.33
C ILE A 29 8.46 0.47 -1.17
N ILE A 30 9.38 0.15 -2.09
CA ILE A 30 10.72 0.74 -2.12
C ILE A 30 10.63 2.25 -2.39
N ASP A 31 9.77 2.69 -3.31
CA ASP A 31 9.48 4.12 -3.51
C ASP A 31 9.08 4.78 -2.18
N LEU A 32 8.15 4.17 -1.44
CA LEU A 32 7.71 4.65 -0.12
C LEU A 32 8.84 4.66 0.91
N GLN A 33 9.66 3.63 0.95
CA GLN A 33 10.82 3.52 1.84
C GLN A 33 11.82 4.67 1.60
N ASN A 34 11.99 5.07 0.34
CA ASN A 34 12.83 6.19 -0.07
C ASN A 34 12.16 7.55 0.13
N GLY A 35 10.92 7.60 0.62
CA GLY A 35 10.18 8.83 0.87
C GLY A 35 9.48 9.40 -0.37
N ASN A 36 9.34 8.61 -1.44
CA ASN A 36 8.61 9.00 -2.63
C ASN A 36 7.10 8.77 -2.45
N PHE A 37 6.42 9.80 -1.97
CA PHE A 37 4.97 9.83 -1.76
C PHE A 37 4.19 10.44 -2.94
N SER A 38 4.83 10.60 -4.09
CA SER A 38 4.24 11.25 -5.25
C SER A 38 2.97 10.53 -5.73
N ASN A 39 1.93 11.30 -6.02
CA ASN A 39 0.61 10.83 -6.48
C ASN A 39 -0.19 10.00 -5.45
N ASP A 40 0.29 9.91 -4.21
CA ASP A 40 -0.44 9.26 -3.14
C ASP A 40 -1.59 10.16 -2.68
N LYS A 41 -2.75 9.57 -2.39
CA LYS A 41 -3.93 10.34 -1.93
C LYS A 41 -4.24 10.01 -0.47
N PRO A 42 -4.54 11.02 0.37
CA PRO A 42 -5.04 10.77 1.71
C PRO A 42 -6.40 10.09 1.65
N LEU A 43 -6.66 9.17 2.59
CA LEU A 43 -7.98 8.60 2.80
C LEU A 43 -8.83 9.55 3.64
N GLN A 44 -10.14 9.48 3.42
CA GLN A 44 -11.14 10.36 4.05
C GLN A 44 -12.01 9.58 5.05
N GLY A 45 -12.76 10.30 5.89
CA GLY A 45 -13.69 9.72 6.85
C GLY A 45 -12.99 8.87 7.92
N LYS A 46 -13.50 7.66 8.17
CA LYS A 46 -12.98 6.74 9.21
C LYS A 46 -11.53 6.28 9.03
N HIS A 47 -10.92 6.58 7.88
CA HIS A 47 -9.52 6.23 7.57
C HIS A 47 -8.61 7.46 7.47
N LYS A 48 -9.05 8.62 7.98
CA LYS A 48 -8.23 9.84 8.06
C LYS A 48 -6.87 9.55 8.71
N GLY A 49 -5.81 10.12 8.16
CA GLY A 49 -4.42 9.88 8.57
C GLY A 49 -3.73 8.77 7.76
N LYS A 50 -4.48 7.88 7.10
CA LYS A 50 -3.91 6.90 6.16
C LYS A 50 -3.82 7.48 4.75
N PHE A 51 -2.91 6.92 3.97
CA PHE A 51 -2.64 7.28 2.58
C PHE A 51 -2.77 6.06 1.67
N ARG A 52 -2.95 6.33 0.38
CA ARG A 52 -3.13 5.30 -0.63
C ARG A 52 -2.24 5.56 -1.84
N LYS A 53 -1.32 4.62 -2.11
CA LYS A 53 -0.47 4.58 -3.31
C LYS A 53 -1.02 3.59 -4.33
N ARG A 54 -1.04 3.97 -5.62
CA ARG A 54 -1.48 3.09 -6.70
C ARG A 54 -0.34 2.21 -7.19
N ALA A 55 -0.64 0.93 -7.36
CA ALA A 55 0.28 -0.10 -7.82
C ALA A 55 -0.44 -0.97 -8.87
N GLY A 56 -0.57 -0.44 -10.10
CA GLY A 56 -1.34 -1.10 -11.16
C GLY A 56 -2.83 -1.23 -10.79
N ASN A 57 -3.30 -2.48 -10.66
CA ASN A 57 -4.65 -2.81 -10.21
C ASN A 57 -4.78 -2.84 -8.68
N TYR A 58 -3.66 -2.86 -7.95
CA TYR A 58 -3.63 -2.87 -6.48
C TYR A 58 -3.54 -1.44 -5.93
N ARG A 59 -3.88 -1.30 -4.65
CA ARG A 59 -3.53 -0.10 -3.89
C ARG A 59 -2.93 -0.49 -2.56
N ILE A 60 -1.88 0.23 -2.20
CA ILE A 60 -1.16 0.08 -0.95
C ILE A 60 -1.70 1.15 -0.02
N ILE A 61 -2.33 0.73 1.07
CA ILE A 61 -2.78 1.62 2.13
C ILE A 61 -1.76 1.60 3.25
N TYR A 62 -1.27 2.79 3.62
CA TYR A 62 -0.28 2.94 4.65
C TYR A 62 -0.60 4.08 5.61
N LEU A 63 -0.15 3.95 6.84
CA LEU A 63 -0.09 5.02 7.83
C LEU A 63 1.37 5.49 7.94
N LYS A 64 1.57 6.79 8.01
CA LYS A 64 2.89 7.40 8.23
C LYS A 64 2.98 7.89 9.67
N GLU A 65 3.86 7.29 10.45
CA GLU A 65 4.15 7.69 11.84
C GLU A 65 5.65 7.97 11.96
N ASN A 66 6.02 9.24 12.13
CA ASN A 66 7.42 9.67 12.21
C ASN A 66 8.24 9.14 11.01
N ASN A 67 9.16 8.20 11.27
CA ASN A 67 10.00 7.56 10.26
C ASN A 67 9.58 6.09 9.97
N LEU A 68 8.35 5.71 10.31
CA LEU A 68 7.75 4.41 10.08
C LEU A 68 6.56 4.53 9.10
N LEU A 69 6.50 3.62 8.15
CA LEU A 69 5.33 3.41 7.30
C LEU A 69 4.74 2.05 7.64
N LEU A 70 3.54 2.07 8.21
CA LEU A 70 2.77 0.87 8.52
C LEU A 70 1.85 0.54 7.35
N ILE A 71 2.20 -0.50 6.59
CA ILE A 71 1.41 -1.04 5.47
C ILE A 71 0.31 -1.93 6.06
N THR A 72 -0.95 -1.56 5.82
CA THR A 72 -2.11 -2.22 6.43
C THR A 72 -2.94 -3.02 5.42
N ILE A 73 -3.07 -2.56 4.17
CA ILE A 73 -3.92 -3.22 3.18
C ILE A 73 -3.27 -3.15 1.79
N ILE A 74 -3.20 -4.28 1.08
CA ILE A 74 -2.70 -4.39 -0.30
C ILE A 74 -3.78 -5.05 -1.15
N ARG A 75 -4.91 -4.37 -1.31
CA ARG A 75 -6.00 -4.86 -2.16
C ARG A 75 -6.78 -3.71 -2.72
N VAL A 76 -6.99 -3.72 -4.04
CA VAL A 76 -8.24 -3.17 -4.58
C VAL A 76 -8.78 -4.12 -5.63
N ALA A 77 -10.01 -4.56 -5.39
CA ALA A 77 -10.84 -5.29 -6.31
C ALA A 77 -10.91 -4.58 -7.67
N TYR A 78 -11.08 -5.38 -8.72
CA TYR A 78 -11.50 -4.90 -10.03
C TYR A 78 -12.62 -3.87 -9.86
N ARG A 79 -12.59 -2.78 -10.63
CA ARG A 79 -13.68 -1.77 -10.70
C ARG A 79 -15.02 -2.36 -11.21
N LYS A 80 -15.13 -3.69 -11.29
CA LYS A 80 -16.24 -4.47 -11.85
C LYS A 80 -17.09 -5.19 -10.79
N GLU A 81 -16.71 -5.20 -9.51
CA GLU A 81 -17.49 -5.82 -8.42
C GLU A 81 -17.87 -4.83 -7.30
N VAL A 82 -17.90 -3.52 -7.60
CA VAL A 82 -18.35 -2.50 -6.64
C VAL A 82 -19.54 -1.69 -7.20
N TYR A 83 -20.40 -2.35 -7.97
CA TYR A 83 -21.78 -1.93 -8.25
C TYR A 83 -22.69 -3.14 -8.14
#